data_AF-A0A495ZW41-F1
#
_entry.id   AF-A0A495ZW41-F1
#
_cell.length_a   1.000
_cell.length_b   1.000
_cell.length_c   1.000
_cell.angle_alpha   90.00
_cell.angle_beta   90.00
_cell.angle_gamma   90.00
#
_symmetry.space_group_name_H-M   'P 1'
#
loop_
_entity.id
_entity.type
_entity.pdbx_description
1 polymer ?
#
loop_
_entity_poly.entity_id
_entity_poly.type
_entity_poly.pdbx_seq_one_letter_code
_entity_poly.pdbx_strand_id
1 'polypeptide(L)'
;MQVYHGTEQTLDADTFISILREDYESVFLTSCVIEGAIIFSTESTIDAVEQSVVNKEIVCIGCTFKNVVKFEKTNFQKEVFFGNSVFQEAVHFRGAVFQSTCDFGDSTFEGPVFFREAVFRGKVNFRQTCFQRVADFNEAAFLENTVFKNAAFREAAHFSQAFFRKELDCVQTHFSETTVFNHSTFLGKTDFTSAQFAGAASYRNVNYTPNTVWQWLNNKRKRQSEEPTEFYLDSEDINGVLNPFFKRYVADQQFIRAFKEKHPFWALVWRWSSDYGRSLVLWALWSLLIALSFSLLYMPGPSWLPEGLQGAMPQFHQVTGENVDEPLTFWKSFYFSIVTFTTLGFGDVVADNTSARIFVTLEVIFGYVMLGGLISIFANKLASRS
;
A
#
# COMPACT_ATOMS: atom_id res chain seq x y z
N MET A 1 34.81 25.95 -7.77
CA MET A 1 35.34 25.63 -9.11
C MET A 1 36.68 24.86 -9.03
N GLN A 2 36.72 23.80 -8.23
CA GLN A 2 37.67 22.71 -8.49
C GLN A 2 36.84 21.43 -8.46
N VAL A 3 36.91 20.71 -9.57
CA VAL A 3 36.25 19.43 -9.81
C VAL A 3 37.38 18.43 -9.91
N TYR A 4 37.40 17.41 -9.05
CA TYR A 4 38.39 16.35 -9.17
C TYR A 4 37.98 15.41 -10.32
N HIS A 5 38.84 15.22 -11.31
CA HIS A 5 38.61 14.30 -12.43
C HIS A 5 39.69 13.21 -12.47
N GLY A 6 39.29 11.95 -12.29
CA GLY A 6 40.13 10.77 -12.50
C GLY A 6 39.56 9.89 -13.60
N THR A 7 40.36 9.54 -14.60
CA THR A 7 40.01 8.56 -15.64
C THR A 7 41.10 7.49 -15.72
N GLU A 8 40.73 6.22 -15.51
CA GLU A 8 41.62 5.04 -15.66
C GLU A 8 42.89 5.07 -14.78
N GLN A 9 42.77 5.48 -13.52
CA GLN A 9 43.86 5.48 -12.54
C GLN A 9 43.53 4.65 -11.29
N THR A 10 44.59 4.15 -10.65
CA THR A 10 44.51 3.62 -9.28
C THR A 10 44.64 4.78 -8.29
N LEU A 11 43.67 4.95 -7.41
CA LEU A 11 43.59 5.98 -6.39
C LEU A 11 43.69 5.34 -5.02
N ASP A 12 44.56 5.85 -4.16
CA ASP A 12 44.62 5.41 -2.77
C ASP A 12 43.44 5.96 -1.96
N ALA A 13 42.92 5.17 -1.02
CA ALA A 13 41.77 5.50 -0.20
C ALA A 13 41.99 6.75 0.65
N ASP A 14 43.21 7.01 1.13
CA ASP A 14 43.50 8.22 1.91
C ASP A 14 43.36 9.47 1.04
N THR A 15 43.76 9.37 -0.24
CA THR A 15 43.58 10.46 -1.21
C THR A 15 42.09 10.65 -1.53
N PHE A 16 41.33 9.56 -1.68
CA PHE A 16 39.87 9.68 -1.86
C PHE A 16 39.20 10.34 -0.65
N ILE A 17 39.58 9.95 0.57
CA ILE A 17 39.08 10.55 1.81
C ILE A 17 39.47 12.03 1.90
N SER A 18 40.70 12.40 1.52
CA SER A 18 41.14 13.80 1.53
C SER A 18 40.30 14.64 0.57
N ILE A 19 40.05 14.15 -0.64
CA ILE A 19 39.15 14.78 -1.63
C ILE A 19 37.74 14.97 -1.05
N LEU A 20 37.23 13.99 -0.28
CA LEU A 20 35.95 14.12 0.40
C LEU A 20 35.95 15.13 1.55
N ARG A 21 37.11 15.44 2.16
CA ARG A 21 37.25 16.45 3.23
C ARG A 21 37.57 17.86 2.71
N GLU A 22 38.25 17.97 1.56
CA GLU A 22 38.67 19.25 0.97
C GLU A 22 37.50 20.05 0.36
N ASP A 23 37.69 21.34 0.09
CA ASP A 23 36.64 22.23 -0.43
C ASP A 23 36.42 22.08 -1.96
N TYR A 24 36.25 20.85 -2.42
CA TYR A 24 35.80 20.55 -3.77
C TYR A 24 34.27 20.69 -3.89
N GLU A 25 33.82 21.21 -5.02
CA GLU A 25 32.39 21.36 -5.31
C GLU A 25 31.74 20.02 -5.68
N SER A 26 32.54 19.14 -6.28
CA SER A 26 32.16 17.83 -6.81
C SER A 26 33.38 16.94 -7.07
N VAL A 27 33.16 15.63 -7.09
CA VAL A 27 34.16 14.58 -7.32
C VAL A 27 33.68 13.71 -8.48
N PHE A 28 34.49 13.59 -9.53
CA PHE A 28 34.19 12.78 -10.71
C PHE A 28 35.30 11.76 -10.97
N LEU A 29 35.01 10.50 -10.68
CA LEU A 29 35.85 9.35 -10.97
C LEU A 29 35.13 8.48 -11.98
N THR A 30 35.82 8.12 -13.06
CA THR A 30 35.30 7.19 -14.06
C THR A 30 36.31 6.10 -14.34
N SER A 31 35.88 4.84 -14.24
CA SER A 31 36.73 3.67 -14.49
C SER A 31 38.00 3.64 -13.62
N CYS A 32 37.92 4.16 -12.39
CA CYS A 32 39.03 4.19 -11.44
C CYS A 32 39.03 2.96 -10.53
N VAL A 33 40.21 2.57 -10.06
CA VAL A 33 40.37 1.56 -9.01
C VAL A 33 40.74 2.27 -7.72
N ILE A 34 39.98 2.06 -6.64
CA ILE A 34 40.25 2.65 -5.34
C ILE A 34 40.76 1.56 -4.40
N GLU A 35 42.00 1.72 -3.96
CA GLU A 35 42.72 0.77 -3.11
C GLU A 35 42.86 1.30 -1.68
N GLY A 36 42.71 0.43 -0.68
CA GLY A 36 42.74 0.82 0.72
C GLY A 36 41.34 0.96 1.32
N ALA A 37 41.23 0.78 2.64
CA ALA A 37 39.96 0.83 3.35
C ALA A 37 39.48 2.29 3.48
N ILE A 38 38.30 2.58 2.96
CA ILE A 38 37.69 3.90 3.11
C ILE A 38 36.94 3.93 4.44
N ILE A 39 37.41 4.73 5.39
CA ILE A 39 36.75 4.93 6.69
C ILE A 39 36.46 6.41 6.88
N PHE A 40 35.26 6.83 6.47
CA PHE A 40 34.83 8.22 6.57
C PHE A 40 33.96 8.41 7.83
N SER A 41 34.61 8.87 8.90
CA SER A 41 33.96 9.25 10.16
C SER A 41 34.53 10.57 10.68
N THR A 42 33.69 11.34 11.38
CA THR A 42 34.08 12.50 12.18
C THR A 42 34.78 12.03 13.46
N GLU A 43 35.83 12.75 13.86
CA GLU A 43 36.45 12.53 15.17
C GLU A 43 35.45 12.96 16.25
N SER A 44 35.06 12.02 17.10
CA SER A 44 34.12 12.25 18.19
C SER A 44 34.71 13.25 19.20
N THR A 45 34.16 14.46 19.28
CA THR A 45 34.22 15.25 20.52
C THR A 45 33.03 14.85 21.39
N ILE A 46 33.26 14.80 22.71
CA ILE A 46 32.51 14.00 23.69
C ILE A 46 31.01 14.36 23.81
N ASP A 47 30.54 15.46 23.21
CA ASP A 47 29.20 16.01 23.48
C ASP A 47 28.32 16.34 22.26
N ALA A 48 28.70 15.93 21.04
CA ALA A 48 27.85 16.13 19.86
C ALA A 48 27.73 14.87 19.00
N VAL A 49 26.49 14.49 18.65
CA VAL A 49 26.23 13.53 17.56
C VAL A 49 26.52 14.24 16.24
N GLU A 50 27.79 14.52 15.96
CA GLU A 50 28.18 15.08 14.68
C GLU A 50 28.19 13.97 13.64
N GLN A 51 27.13 13.93 12.83
CA GLN A 51 27.13 13.17 11.57
C GLN A 51 28.22 13.73 10.66
N SER A 52 29.02 12.85 10.03
CA SER A 52 29.99 13.28 9.03
C SER A 52 29.25 13.94 7.87
N VAL A 53 29.60 15.16 7.47
CA VAL A 53 28.90 15.84 6.37
C VAL A 53 29.73 15.80 5.10
N VAL A 54 29.11 15.39 4.00
CA VAL A 54 29.69 15.50 2.66
C VAL A 54 28.79 16.43 1.84
N ASN A 55 29.27 17.66 1.63
CA ASN A 55 28.54 18.70 0.89
C ASN A 55 29.05 18.90 -0.54
N LYS A 56 29.17 17.80 -1.28
CA LYS A 56 29.62 17.82 -2.68
C LYS A 56 28.98 16.66 -3.43
N GLU A 57 28.85 16.83 -4.73
CA GLU A 57 28.37 15.77 -5.61
C GLU A 57 29.47 14.70 -5.72
N ILE A 58 29.12 13.43 -5.54
CA ILE A 58 30.02 12.30 -5.75
C ILE A 58 29.57 11.56 -6.98
N VAL A 59 30.40 11.51 -8.01
CA VAL A 59 30.19 10.75 -9.23
C VAL A 59 31.34 9.77 -9.39
N CYS A 60 31.09 8.50 -9.13
CA CYS A 60 32.03 7.40 -9.26
C CYS A 60 31.41 6.34 -10.18
N ILE A 61 31.62 6.47 -11.48
CA ILE A 61 30.98 5.60 -12.48
C ILE A 61 31.99 4.55 -12.95
N GLY A 62 31.60 3.27 -12.99
CA GLY A 62 32.50 2.22 -13.46
C GLY A 62 33.71 1.97 -12.56
N CYS A 63 33.69 2.46 -11.32
CA CYS A 63 34.83 2.39 -10.41
C CYS A 63 34.86 1.05 -9.66
N THR A 64 36.05 0.60 -9.25
CA THR A 64 36.21 -0.61 -8.42
C THR A 64 36.77 -0.24 -7.06
N PHE A 65 36.04 -0.54 -5.99
CA PHE A 65 36.48 -0.38 -4.60
C PHE A 65 36.99 -1.73 -4.09
N LYS A 66 38.30 -1.86 -3.91
CA LYS A 66 38.92 -3.15 -3.55
C LYS A 66 38.77 -3.55 -2.09
N ASN A 67 38.53 -2.60 -1.21
CA ASN A 67 38.49 -2.81 0.22
C ASN A 67 37.21 -2.22 0.84
N VAL A 68 37.07 -2.44 2.15
CA VAL A 68 35.89 -2.03 2.91
C VAL A 68 35.64 -0.53 2.75
N VAL A 69 34.37 -0.16 2.55
CA VAL A 69 33.92 1.23 2.43
C VAL A 69 32.96 1.54 3.58
N LYS A 70 33.29 2.53 4.42
CA LYS A 70 32.47 2.94 5.57
C LYS A 70 32.12 4.41 5.50
N PHE A 71 30.82 4.68 5.39
CA PHE A 71 30.16 5.98 5.48
C PHE A 71 29.06 5.94 6.55
N GLU A 72 29.36 5.34 7.70
CA GLU A 72 28.39 5.25 8.81
C GLU A 72 28.06 6.63 9.36
N LYS A 73 26.76 6.90 9.54
CA LYS A 73 26.22 8.18 10.03
C LYS A 73 26.70 9.38 9.21
N THR A 74 26.99 9.18 7.92
CA THR A 74 27.37 10.26 7.00
C THR A 74 26.13 10.89 6.37
N ASN A 75 26.07 12.23 6.36
CA ASN A 75 25.06 13.04 5.72
C ASN A 75 25.58 13.58 4.37
N PHE A 76 25.15 12.95 3.29
CA PHE A 76 25.41 13.38 1.91
C PHE A 76 24.39 14.43 1.50
N GLN A 77 24.83 15.69 1.38
CA GLN A 77 23.94 16.81 1.09
C GLN A 77 23.58 16.95 -0.39
N LYS A 78 24.43 16.43 -1.29
CA LYS A 78 24.24 16.44 -2.74
C LYS A 78 24.11 15.02 -3.29
N GLU A 79 24.04 14.91 -4.61
CA GLU A 79 23.85 13.67 -5.34
C GLU A 79 25.05 12.72 -5.18
N VAL A 80 24.75 11.42 -5.15
CA VAL A 80 25.74 10.35 -5.00
C VAL A 80 25.49 9.28 -6.07
N PHE A 81 26.37 9.16 -7.04
CA PHE A 81 26.29 8.23 -8.16
C PHE A 81 27.45 7.23 -8.10
N PHE A 82 27.14 5.96 -7.89
CA PHE A 82 28.04 4.81 -7.94
C PHE A 82 27.69 3.84 -9.09
N GLY A 83 27.00 4.32 -10.13
CA GLY A 83 26.52 3.49 -11.22
C GLY A 83 27.63 2.70 -11.93
N ASN A 84 27.34 1.48 -12.35
CA ASN A 84 28.31 0.56 -12.99
C ASN A 84 29.56 0.22 -12.15
N SER A 85 29.58 0.55 -10.84
CA SER A 85 30.75 0.30 -9.99
C SER A 85 30.75 -1.10 -9.36
N VAL A 86 31.93 -1.55 -8.91
CA VAL A 86 32.12 -2.82 -8.21
C VAL A 86 32.67 -2.58 -6.82
N PHE A 87 32.03 -3.17 -5.80
CA PHE A 87 32.50 -3.15 -4.42
C PHE A 87 32.89 -4.57 -4.01
N GLN A 88 34.20 -4.82 -3.87
CA GLN A 88 34.72 -6.17 -3.65
C GLN A 88 34.54 -6.65 -2.20
N GLU A 89 34.54 -5.70 -1.26
CA GLU A 89 34.44 -5.94 0.18
C GLU A 89 33.20 -5.24 0.77
N ALA A 90 33.01 -5.36 2.08
CA ALA A 90 31.83 -4.85 2.77
C ALA A 90 31.63 -3.33 2.62
N VAL A 91 30.39 -2.90 2.44
CA VAL A 91 30.00 -1.48 2.36
C VAL A 91 29.03 -1.12 3.47
N HIS A 92 29.38 -0.11 4.27
CA HIS A 92 28.63 0.30 5.46
C HIS A 92 28.08 1.73 5.30
N PHE A 93 26.77 1.84 5.20
CA PHE A 93 25.99 3.08 5.19
C PHE A 93 25.05 3.17 6.39
N ARG A 94 25.41 2.52 7.51
CA ARG A 94 24.54 2.47 8.69
C ARG A 94 24.23 3.88 9.19
N GLY A 95 22.95 4.24 9.27
CA GLY A 95 22.50 5.56 9.70
C GLY A 95 22.90 6.71 8.77
N ALA A 96 23.36 6.42 7.54
CA ALA A 96 23.70 7.44 6.57
C ALA A 96 22.43 8.15 6.06
N VAL A 97 22.55 9.43 5.73
CA VAL A 97 21.45 10.25 5.21
C VAL A 97 21.82 10.76 3.84
N PHE A 98 21.02 10.43 2.83
CA PHE A 98 21.15 10.93 1.46
C PHE A 98 20.08 11.98 1.21
N GLN A 99 20.48 13.26 1.17
CA GLN A 99 19.54 14.39 1.01
C GLN A 99 19.00 14.49 -0.43
N SER A 100 19.83 14.16 -1.43
CA SER A 100 19.48 14.20 -2.85
C SER A 100 19.42 12.78 -3.46
N THR A 101 19.33 12.73 -4.79
CA THR A 101 19.24 11.49 -5.57
C THR A 101 20.50 10.63 -5.38
N CYS A 102 20.29 9.32 -5.27
CA CYS A 102 21.36 8.33 -5.15
C CYS A 102 21.21 7.22 -6.18
N ASP A 103 22.28 6.87 -6.88
CA ASP A 103 22.27 5.87 -7.94
C ASP A 103 23.35 4.81 -7.73
N PHE A 104 22.95 3.56 -7.67
CA PHE A 104 23.78 2.35 -7.64
C PHE A 104 23.43 1.43 -8.82
N GLY A 105 22.78 1.94 -9.85
CA GLY A 105 22.33 1.18 -11.01
C GLY A 105 23.47 0.47 -11.71
N ASP A 106 23.22 -0.77 -12.15
CA ASP A 106 24.19 -1.63 -12.83
C ASP A 106 25.47 -1.91 -12.02
N SER A 107 25.49 -1.60 -10.70
CA SER A 107 26.63 -1.90 -9.82
C SER A 107 26.60 -3.34 -9.30
N THR A 108 27.76 -3.82 -8.84
CA THR A 108 27.91 -5.13 -8.19
C THR A 108 28.52 -4.98 -6.81
N PHE A 109 27.84 -5.50 -5.79
CA PHE A 109 28.35 -5.65 -4.44
C PHE A 109 28.76 -7.11 -4.23
N GLU A 110 30.07 -7.39 -4.29
CA GLU A 110 30.63 -8.71 -4.03
C GLU A 110 30.72 -9.01 -2.52
N GLY A 111 30.90 -7.97 -1.71
CA GLY A 111 30.79 -8.01 -0.25
C GLY A 111 29.38 -7.69 0.27
N PRO A 112 29.11 -7.87 1.58
CA PRO A 112 27.84 -7.52 2.18
C PRO A 112 27.64 -6.00 2.23
N VAL A 113 26.39 -5.54 2.11
CA VAL A 113 26.04 -4.12 2.17
C VAL A 113 25.05 -3.82 3.29
N PHE A 114 25.33 -2.77 4.06
CA PHE A 114 24.57 -2.41 5.26
C PHE A 114 24.01 -0.98 5.15
N PHE A 115 22.74 -0.86 4.80
CA PHE A 115 21.94 0.37 4.81
C PHE A 115 21.04 0.47 6.04
N ARG A 116 21.35 -0.26 7.11
CA ARG A 116 20.55 -0.26 8.34
C ARG A 116 20.38 1.16 8.89
N GLU A 117 19.17 1.56 9.24
CA GLU A 117 18.82 2.92 9.72
C GLU A 117 19.14 4.05 8.70
N ALA A 118 19.47 3.74 7.44
CA ALA A 118 19.77 4.76 6.44
C ALA A 118 18.50 5.50 6.00
N VAL A 119 18.64 6.80 5.70
CA VAL A 119 17.53 7.66 5.27
C VAL A 119 17.81 8.24 3.90
N PHE A 120 16.99 7.85 2.92
CA PHE A 120 17.03 8.37 1.56
C PHE A 120 15.90 9.37 1.35
N ARG A 121 16.26 10.65 1.27
CA ARG A 121 15.30 11.75 1.06
C ARG A 121 15.07 12.05 -0.42
N GLY A 122 16.07 11.75 -1.27
CA GLY A 122 15.93 11.76 -2.72
C GLY A 122 15.58 10.39 -3.30
N LYS A 123 15.40 10.33 -4.63
CA LYS A 123 15.14 9.09 -5.35
C LYS A 123 16.35 8.15 -5.25
N VAL A 124 16.10 6.85 -5.20
CA VAL A 124 17.17 5.84 -5.13
C VAL A 124 17.02 4.83 -6.25
N ASN A 125 18.11 4.59 -6.97
CA ASN A 125 18.16 3.66 -8.07
C ASN A 125 19.13 2.51 -7.78
N PHE A 126 18.61 1.29 -7.70
CA PHE A 126 19.33 0.01 -7.65
C PHE A 126 18.97 -0.88 -8.85
N ARG A 127 18.57 -0.27 -9.97
CA ARG A 127 18.21 -0.99 -11.18
C ARG A 127 19.38 -1.86 -11.63
N GLN A 128 19.13 -3.13 -11.94
CA GLN A 128 20.15 -4.09 -12.42
C GLN A 128 21.35 -4.27 -11.47
N THR A 129 21.23 -3.83 -10.21
CA THR A 129 22.27 -4.04 -9.20
C THR A 129 22.34 -5.51 -8.81
N CYS A 130 23.55 -6.05 -8.66
CA CYS A 130 23.78 -7.41 -8.17
C CYS A 130 24.35 -7.38 -6.75
N PHE A 131 23.60 -7.88 -5.77
CA PHE A 131 24.06 -8.10 -4.40
C PHE A 131 24.44 -9.58 -4.26
N GLN A 132 25.73 -9.88 -4.27
CA GLN A 132 26.25 -11.25 -4.18
C GLN A 132 26.15 -11.83 -2.77
N ARG A 133 26.09 -10.95 -1.76
CA ARG A 133 26.03 -11.27 -0.34
C ARG A 133 24.80 -10.62 0.30
N VAL A 134 24.64 -10.85 1.61
CA VAL A 134 23.58 -10.22 2.42
C VAL A 134 23.48 -8.72 2.16
N ALA A 135 22.26 -8.25 1.89
CA ALA A 135 21.91 -6.85 1.78
C ALA A 135 20.94 -6.46 2.91
N ASP A 136 21.40 -5.61 3.83
CA ASP A 136 20.65 -5.19 5.02
C ASP A 136 20.10 -3.77 4.86
N PHE A 137 18.79 -3.66 4.67
CA PHE A 137 18.00 -2.42 4.65
C PHE A 137 17.05 -2.33 5.85
N ASN A 138 17.33 -3.04 6.96
CA ASN A 138 16.49 -2.97 8.14
C ASN A 138 16.40 -1.53 8.66
N GLU A 139 15.19 -1.09 9.02
CA GLU A 139 14.92 0.26 9.55
C GLU A 139 15.30 1.39 8.57
N ALA A 140 15.55 1.08 7.29
CA ALA A 140 15.83 2.09 6.27
C ALA A 140 14.55 2.86 5.88
N ALA A 141 14.68 4.16 5.64
CA ALA A 141 13.57 5.03 5.26
C ALA A 141 13.79 5.62 3.86
N PHE A 142 12.90 5.28 2.93
CA PHE A 142 12.88 5.78 1.56
C PHE A 142 11.72 6.76 1.38
N LEU A 143 12.02 8.06 1.27
CA LEU A 143 11.01 9.11 1.22
C LEU A 143 10.53 9.45 -0.19
N GLU A 144 11.31 9.07 -1.19
CA GLU A 144 11.01 9.23 -2.61
C GLU A 144 11.03 7.87 -3.32
N ASN A 145 10.83 7.87 -4.64
CA ASN A 145 10.75 6.63 -5.43
C ASN A 145 12.05 5.81 -5.31
N THR A 146 11.88 4.50 -5.09
CA THR A 146 12.97 3.52 -4.95
C THR A 146 12.82 2.44 -6.02
N VAL A 147 13.89 2.18 -6.76
CA VAL A 147 13.89 1.25 -7.89
C VAL A 147 14.88 0.12 -7.64
N PHE A 148 14.40 -1.12 -7.62
CA PHE A 148 15.16 -2.38 -7.63
C PHE A 148 14.90 -3.18 -8.92
N LYS A 149 14.35 -2.57 -9.95
CA LYS A 149 13.99 -3.24 -11.20
C LYS A 149 15.16 -4.03 -11.78
N ASN A 150 14.93 -5.31 -12.12
CA ASN A 150 15.96 -6.25 -12.58
C ASN A 150 17.16 -6.46 -11.63
N ALA A 151 17.06 -6.07 -10.35
CA ALA A 151 18.12 -6.34 -9.39
C ALA A 151 18.17 -7.83 -9.03
N ALA A 152 19.33 -8.29 -8.57
CA ALA A 152 19.54 -9.67 -8.13
C ALA A 152 20.10 -9.68 -6.70
N PHE A 153 19.39 -10.32 -5.78
CA PHE A 153 19.82 -10.62 -4.43
C PHE A 153 20.16 -12.11 -4.35
N ARG A 154 21.46 -12.44 -4.31
CA ARG A 154 21.96 -13.82 -4.31
C ARG A 154 21.89 -14.49 -2.94
N GLU A 155 21.96 -13.70 -1.88
CA GLU A 155 21.74 -14.12 -0.49
C GLU A 155 20.54 -13.36 0.12
N ALA A 156 20.41 -13.40 1.45
CA ALA A 156 19.28 -12.82 2.15
C ALA A 156 19.17 -11.30 1.97
N ALA A 157 17.94 -10.83 1.77
CA ALA A 157 17.61 -9.40 1.68
C ALA A 157 16.69 -9.01 2.85
N HIS A 158 17.15 -8.10 3.69
CA HIS A 158 16.45 -7.71 4.92
C HIS A 158 15.87 -6.30 4.82
N PHE A 159 14.56 -6.17 4.97
CA PHE A 159 13.79 -4.91 4.93
C PHE A 159 12.87 -4.80 6.16
N SER A 160 13.25 -5.39 7.29
CA SER A 160 12.42 -5.35 8.49
C SER A 160 12.31 -3.92 9.00
N GLN A 161 11.10 -3.47 9.32
CA GLN A 161 10.81 -2.08 9.71
C GLN A 161 11.22 -1.02 8.66
N ALA A 162 11.44 -1.41 7.41
CA ALA A 162 11.71 -0.46 6.34
C ALA A 162 10.45 0.38 6.05
N PHE A 163 10.66 1.64 5.70
CA PHE A 163 9.60 2.60 5.40
C PHE A 163 9.71 3.08 3.95
N PHE A 164 8.67 2.84 3.15
CA PHE A 164 8.59 3.30 1.75
C PHE A 164 7.44 4.30 1.61
N ARG A 165 7.77 5.58 1.47
CA ARG A 165 6.79 6.67 1.39
C ARG A 165 6.09 6.73 0.03
N LYS A 166 6.86 6.58 -1.05
CA LYS A 166 6.36 6.65 -2.43
C LYS A 166 6.49 5.29 -3.11
N GLU A 167 6.81 5.27 -4.40
CA GLU A 167 6.84 4.04 -5.18
C GLU A 167 8.05 3.17 -4.84
N LEU A 168 7.81 1.87 -4.66
CA LEU A 168 8.81 0.81 -4.65
C LEU A 168 8.62 -0.04 -5.91
N ASP A 169 9.56 0.04 -6.86
CA ASP A 169 9.58 -0.76 -8.07
C ASP A 169 10.56 -1.93 -7.91
N CYS A 170 10.03 -3.14 -7.76
CA CYS A 170 10.77 -4.40 -7.72
C CYS A 170 10.47 -5.29 -8.93
N VAL A 171 10.05 -4.71 -10.07
CA VAL A 171 9.71 -5.47 -11.27
C VAL A 171 10.90 -6.32 -11.74
N GLN A 172 10.64 -7.60 -12.00
CA GLN A 172 11.66 -8.57 -12.44
C GLN A 172 12.88 -8.70 -11.50
N THR A 173 12.72 -8.36 -10.21
CA THR A 173 13.77 -8.56 -9.22
C THR A 173 13.88 -10.04 -8.88
N HIS A 174 15.11 -10.55 -8.76
CA HIS A 174 15.37 -11.93 -8.38
C HIS A 174 15.89 -11.99 -6.94
N PHE A 175 15.13 -12.60 -6.05
CA PHE A 175 15.51 -12.92 -4.68
C PHE A 175 15.81 -14.42 -4.59
N SER A 176 17.09 -14.78 -4.59
CA SER A 176 17.53 -16.18 -4.57
C SER A 176 17.30 -16.86 -3.22
N GLU A 177 17.29 -16.08 -2.14
CA GLU A 177 17.18 -16.56 -0.75
C GLU A 177 16.04 -15.86 0.01
N THR A 178 16.03 -16.02 1.33
CA THR A 178 14.99 -15.45 2.20
C THR A 178 14.93 -13.92 2.10
N THR A 179 13.73 -13.39 1.86
CA THR A 179 13.46 -11.94 1.86
C THR A 179 12.52 -11.57 2.99
N VAL A 180 12.84 -10.54 3.78
CA VAL A 180 12.10 -10.20 5.00
C VAL A 180 11.59 -8.77 4.99
N PHE A 181 10.28 -8.57 4.95
CA PHE A 181 9.58 -7.28 5.05
C PHE A 181 8.77 -7.16 6.36
N ASN A 182 9.22 -7.79 7.44
CA ASN A 182 8.46 -7.80 8.69
C ASN A 182 8.36 -6.38 9.28
N HIS A 183 7.16 -5.97 9.69
CA HIS A 183 6.89 -4.64 10.25
C HIS A 183 7.21 -3.46 9.31
N SER A 184 7.41 -3.72 8.01
CA SER A 184 7.63 -2.65 7.04
C SER A 184 6.33 -1.86 6.80
N THR A 185 6.49 -0.63 6.34
CA THR A 185 5.37 0.25 6.00
C THR A 185 5.50 0.71 4.55
N PHE A 186 4.47 0.46 3.75
CA PHE A 186 4.37 0.93 2.37
C PHE A 186 3.22 1.93 2.28
N LEU A 187 3.48 3.16 1.83
CA LEU A 187 2.42 4.16 1.65
C LEU A 187 2.08 4.38 0.16
N GLY A 188 3.06 4.28 -0.73
CA GLY A 188 2.86 4.44 -2.18
C GLY A 188 2.62 3.13 -2.93
N LYS A 189 2.76 3.17 -4.25
CA LYS A 189 2.70 1.98 -5.11
C LYS A 189 3.88 1.04 -4.80
N THR A 190 3.64 -0.26 -4.76
CA THR A 190 4.65 -1.30 -4.54
C THR A 190 4.47 -2.39 -5.58
N ASP A 191 5.44 -2.51 -6.46
CA ASP A 191 5.35 -3.32 -7.67
C ASP A 191 6.34 -4.48 -7.66
N PHE A 192 5.86 -5.69 -7.43
CA PHE A 192 6.63 -6.94 -7.52
C PHE A 192 6.26 -7.75 -8.77
N THR A 193 5.82 -7.08 -9.85
CA THR A 193 5.44 -7.78 -11.09
C THR A 193 6.62 -8.54 -11.66
N SER A 194 6.44 -9.84 -11.92
CA SER A 194 7.45 -10.80 -12.37
C SER A 194 8.67 -10.92 -11.45
N ALA A 195 8.56 -10.47 -10.19
CA ALA A 195 9.60 -10.72 -9.20
C ALA A 195 9.64 -12.21 -8.84
N GLN A 196 10.84 -12.74 -8.68
CA GLN A 196 11.08 -14.14 -8.35
C GLN A 196 11.56 -14.25 -6.91
N PHE A 197 10.90 -15.08 -6.12
CA PHE A 197 11.31 -15.42 -4.76
C PHE A 197 11.62 -16.91 -4.73
N ALA A 198 12.89 -17.29 -4.91
CA ALA A 198 13.29 -18.70 -4.84
C ALA A 198 13.31 -19.22 -3.40
N GLY A 199 13.60 -18.32 -2.44
CA GLY A 199 13.45 -18.57 -1.02
C GLY A 199 12.14 -18.03 -0.45
N ALA A 200 11.92 -18.24 0.86
CA ALA A 200 10.72 -17.74 1.53
C ALA A 200 10.70 -16.21 1.63
N ALA A 201 9.55 -15.60 1.37
CA ALA A 201 9.31 -14.18 1.56
C ALA A 201 8.39 -13.95 2.78
N SER A 202 8.92 -13.27 3.80
CA SER A 202 8.21 -13.00 5.06
C SER A 202 7.63 -11.61 5.08
N TYR A 203 6.30 -11.50 5.15
CA TYR A 203 5.54 -10.24 5.21
C TYR A 203 4.69 -10.18 6.50
N ARG A 204 5.30 -10.26 7.68
CA ARG A 204 4.55 -10.21 8.97
C ARG A 204 4.28 -8.77 9.38
N ASN A 205 3.06 -8.46 9.79
CA ASN A 205 2.68 -7.14 10.32
C ASN A 205 3.04 -5.95 9.41
N VAL A 206 2.89 -6.11 8.10
CA VAL A 206 3.11 -5.04 7.13
C VAL A 206 2.01 -3.99 7.25
N ASN A 207 2.39 -2.72 7.32
CA ASN A 207 1.47 -1.59 7.32
C ASN A 207 1.29 -1.02 5.91
N TYR A 208 0.08 -0.64 5.56
CA TYR A 208 -0.28 -0.02 4.29
C TYR A 208 -1.54 0.83 4.41
N THR A 209 -1.79 1.74 3.47
CA THR A 209 -3.00 2.58 3.41
C THR A 209 -4.10 1.86 2.61
N PRO A 210 -5.18 1.37 3.25
CA PRO A 210 -6.18 0.61 2.54
C PRO A 210 -7.12 1.54 1.75
N ASN A 211 -7.52 1.12 0.54
CA ASN A 211 -8.53 1.83 -0.25
C ASN A 211 -9.96 1.56 0.26
N THR A 212 -10.31 2.18 1.39
CA THR A 212 -11.63 2.00 2.03
C THR A 212 -12.46 3.29 2.01
N VAL A 213 -13.79 3.16 2.10
CA VAL A 213 -14.69 4.32 2.29
C VAL A 213 -14.35 5.07 3.58
N TRP A 214 -14.03 4.35 4.66
CA TRP A 214 -13.70 4.96 5.95
C TRP A 214 -12.37 5.72 5.89
N GLN A 215 -11.35 5.16 5.23
CA GLN A 215 -10.10 5.88 4.98
C GLN A 215 -10.34 7.15 4.15
N TRP A 216 -11.15 7.06 3.09
CA TRP A 216 -11.50 8.22 2.28
C TRP A 216 -12.22 9.32 3.08
N LEU A 217 -13.17 8.96 3.95
CA LEU A 217 -13.85 9.90 4.85
C LEU A 217 -12.85 10.56 5.82
N ASN A 218 -11.96 9.77 6.42
CA ASN A 218 -10.93 10.26 7.34
C ASN A 218 -9.94 11.20 6.65
N ASN A 219 -9.50 10.85 5.44
CA ASN A 219 -8.61 11.68 4.61
C ASN A 219 -9.25 13.04 4.32
N LYS A 220 -10.53 13.05 3.91
CA LYS A 220 -11.30 14.28 3.73
C LYS A 220 -11.38 15.11 5.01
N ARG A 221 -11.66 14.47 6.14
CA ARG A 221 -11.75 15.14 7.45
C ARG A 221 -10.41 15.74 7.89
N LYS A 222 -9.31 15.03 7.68
CA LYS A 222 -7.96 15.45 8.07
C LYS A 222 -7.27 16.36 7.05
N ARG A 223 -7.89 16.61 5.88
CA ARG A 223 -7.27 17.28 4.72
C ARG A 223 -5.93 16.64 4.32
N GLN A 224 -5.79 15.33 4.54
CA GLN A 224 -4.64 14.54 4.14
C GLN A 224 -5.02 13.71 2.91
N SER A 225 -4.21 13.81 1.85
CA SER A 225 -4.36 12.99 0.64
C SER A 225 -3.31 11.89 0.66
N GLU A 226 -3.45 10.93 1.58
CA GLU A 226 -2.72 9.67 1.45
C GLU A 226 -3.45 8.83 0.41
N GLU A 227 -2.81 8.61 -0.73
CA GLU A 227 -3.29 7.66 -1.72
C GLU A 227 -3.27 6.24 -1.13
N PRO A 228 -4.21 5.38 -1.52
CA PRO A 228 -4.18 4.00 -1.08
C PRO A 228 -2.94 3.29 -1.65
N THR A 229 -2.29 2.48 -0.82
CA THR A 229 -1.13 1.68 -1.21
C THR A 229 -1.54 0.65 -2.25
N GLU A 230 -0.81 0.64 -3.36
CA GLU A 230 -1.08 -0.27 -4.45
C GLU A 230 -0.04 -1.39 -4.53
N PHE A 231 -0.42 -2.61 -4.19
CA PHE A 231 0.46 -3.78 -4.38
C PHE A 231 0.24 -4.44 -5.74
N TYR A 232 1.32 -4.86 -6.38
CA TYR A 232 1.34 -5.78 -7.50
C TYR A 232 2.24 -6.95 -7.12
N LEU A 233 1.70 -8.17 -7.18
CA LEU A 233 2.45 -9.40 -6.93
C LEU A 233 1.82 -10.50 -7.80
N ASP A 234 2.44 -10.81 -8.92
CA ASP A 234 2.05 -11.92 -9.81
C ASP A 234 3.13 -13.01 -9.87
N SER A 235 3.99 -13.05 -8.84
CA SER A 235 5.15 -13.96 -8.79
C SER A 235 4.73 -15.39 -9.11
N GLU A 236 5.44 -16.06 -10.02
CA GLU A 236 5.20 -17.48 -10.35
C GLU A 236 5.22 -18.38 -9.11
N ASP A 237 5.93 -17.97 -8.04
CA ASP A 237 5.98 -18.64 -6.75
C ASP A 237 5.24 -17.88 -5.63
N ILE A 238 3.92 -17.70 -5.78
CA ILE A 238 3.07 -17.16 -4.69
C ILE A 238 3.09 -18.08 -3.44
N ASN A 239 3.65 -19.29 -3.52
CA ASN A 239 3.74 -20.19 -2.38
C ASN A 239 4.92 -19.84 -1.45
N GLY A 240 5.91 -19.08 -1.92
CA GLY A 240 7.01 -18.56 -1.10
C GLY A 240 6.58 -17.49 -0.08
N VAL A 241 5.39 -16.88 -0.21
CA VAL A 241 4.88 -15.86 0.72
C VAL A 241 4.27 -16.51 1.97
N LEU A 242 4.96 -16.37 3.11
CA LEU A 242 4.57 -17.03 4.37
C LEU A 242 3.32 -16.46 5.06
N ASN A 243 2.89 -15.24 4.72
CA ASN A 243 1.72 -14.61 5.36
C ASN A 243 0.44 -14.83 4.52
N PRO A 244 -0.49 -15.71 4.95
CA PRO A 244 -1.72 -15.99 4.20
C PRO A 244 -2.65 -14.79 4.09
N PHE A 245 -2.72 -13.93 5.12
CA PHE A 245 -3.56 -12.73 5.10
C PHE A 245 -3.04 -11.70 4.10
N PHE A 246 -1.72 -11.51 4.04
CA PHE A 246 -1.11 -10.61 3.07
C PHE A 246 -1.34 -11.11 1.64
N LYS A 247 -1.13 -12.41 1.38
CA LYS A 247 -1.42 -13.04 0.08
C LYS A 247 -2.88 -12.82 -0.35
N ARG A 248 -3.84 -13.03 0.56
CA ARG A 248 -5.26 -12.78 0.30
C ARG A 248 -5.56 -11.31 0.03
N TYR A 249 -4.95 -10.39 0.77
CA TYR A 249 -5.11 -8.95 0.57
C TYR A 249 -4.64 -8.51 -0.82
N VAL A 250 -3.46 -8.97 -1.25
CA VAL A 250 -2.91 -8.60 -2.57
C VAL A 250 -3.79 -9.15 -3.70
N ALA A 251 -4.24 -10.40 -3.60
CA ALA A 251 -5.15 -10.99 -4.58
C ALA A 251 -6.48 -10.23 -4.68
N ASP A 252 -7.06 -9.83 -3.54
CA ASP A 252 -8.29 -9.03 -3.49
C ASP A 252 -8.10 -7.65 -4.15
N GLN A 253 -6.97 -6.98 -3.89
CA GLN A 253 -6.65 -5.70 -4.54
C GLN A 253 -6.53 -5.83 -6.06
N GLN A 254 -5.82 -6.85 -6.55
CA GLN A 254 -5.69 -7.12 -7.98
C GLN A 254 -7.06 -7.38 -8.64
N PHE A 255 -7.90 -8.19 -7.99
CA PHE A 255 -9.26 -8.43 -8.48
C PHE A 255 -10.10 -7.15 -8.53
N ILE A 256 -10.10 -6.35 -7.46
CA ILE A 256 -10.83 -5.08 -7.40
C ILE A 256 -10.39 -4.14 -8.52
N ARG A 257 -9.10 -4.07 -8.84
CA ARG A 257 -8.58 -3.25 -9.94
C ARG A 257 -9.05 -3.76 -11.30
N ALA A 258 -8.84 -5.05 -11.60
CA ALA A 258 -9.28 -5.64 -12.86
C ALA A 258 -10.80 -5.47 -13.06
N PHE A 259 -11.58 -5.61 -11.98
CA PHE A 259 -13.01 -5.35 -12.00
C PHE A 259 -13.33 -3.88 -12.24
N LYS A 260 -12.61 -2.95 -11.62
CA LYS A 260 -12.80 -1.49 -11.79
C LYS A 260 -12.47 -1.02 -13.20
N GLU A 261 -11.42 -1.56 -13.81
CA GLU A 261 -11.05 -1.27 -15.21
C GLU A 261 -12.15 -1.71 -16.17
N LYS A 262 -12.71 -2.91 -15.96
CA LYS A 262 -13.78 -3.45 -16.81
C LYS A 262 -15.15 -2.83 -16.53
N HIS A 263 -15.44 -2.52 -15.27
CA HIS A 263 -16.76 -2.13 -14.78
C HIS A 263 -16.68 -0.99 -13.73
N PRO A 264 -16.31 0.25 -14.13
CA PRO A 264 -16.06 1.35 -13.20
C PRO A 264 -17.30 1.76 -12.39
N PHE A 265 -18.47 1.76 -13.03
CA PHE A 265 -19.74 2.08 -12.36
C PHE A 265 -20.09 1.04 -11.28
N TRP A 266 -20.00 -0.25 -11.59
CA TRP A 266 -20.29 -1.31 -10.62
C TRP A 266 -19.26 -1.37 -9.49
N ALA A 267 -17.99 -1.08 -9.78
CA ALA A 267 -16.97 -0.97 -8.74
C ALA A 267 -17.26 0.18 -7.76
N LEU A 268 -17.80 1.30 -8.26
CA LEU A 268 -18.25 2.40 -7.40
C LEU A 268 -19.42 1.98 -6.51
N VAL A 269 -20.45 1.33 -7.08
CA VAL A 269 -21.60 0.83 -6.33
C VAL A 269 -21.15 -0.15 -5.25
N TRP A 270 -20.28 -1.11 -5.58
CA TRP A 270 -19.79 -2.11 -4.65
C TRP A 270 -18.94 -1.52 -3.51
N ARG A 271 -18.16 -0.48 -3.81
CA ARG A 271 -17.43 0.30 -2.81
C ARG A 271 -18.38 1.01 -1.85
N TRP A 272 -19.39 1.69 -2.36
CA TRP A 272 -20.30 2.48 -1.51
C TRP A 272 -21.25 1.61 -0.69
N SER A 273 -21.64 0.45 -1.20
CA SER A 273 -22.55 -0.46 -0.50
C SER A 273 -21.87 -1.22 0.65
N SER A 274 -20.67 -1.75 0.41
CA SER A 274 -20.02 -2.71 1.32
C SER A 274 -18.52 -2.51 1.48
N ASP A 275 -17.95 -1.48 0.85
CA ASP A 275 -16.50 -1.26 0.77
C ASP A 275 -15.77 -2.48 0.18
N TYR A 276 -16.25 -2.94 -0.98
CA TYR A 276 -15.78 -4.15 -1.65
C TYR A 276 -15.95 -5.41 -0.79
N GLY A 277 -17.04 -5.49 -0.04
CA GLY A 277 -17.34 -6.61 0.85
C GLY A 277 -16.56 -6.62 2.17
N ARG A 278 -15.90 -5.51 2.54
CA ARG A 278 -15.08 -5.42 3.76
C ARG A 278 -15.84 -4.84 4.96
N SER A 279 -16.92 -4.09 4.74
CA SER A 279 -17.65 -3.36 5.77
C SER A 279 -19.08 -3.87 5.98
N LEU A 280 -19.27 -4.65 7.06
CA LEU A 280 -20.60 -5.05 7.53
C LEU A 280 -21.45 -3.85 7.97
N VAL A 281 -20.82 -2.79 8.48
CA VAL A 281 -21.53 -1.61 8.98
C VAL A 281 -22.18 -0.84 7.84
N LEU A 282 -21.45 -0.63 6.73
CA LEU A 282 -22.02 0.01 5.54
C LEU A 282 -23.17 -0.81 4.98
N TRP A 283 -23.01 -2.13 4.94
CA TRP A 283 -24.06 -3.02 4.49
C TRP A 283 -25.33 -2.92 5.34
N ALA A 284 -25.18 -2.97 6.67
CA ALA A 284 -26.30 -2.82 7.61
C ALA A 284 -26.98 -1.44 7.49
N LEU A 285 -26.19 -0.38 7.30
CA LEU A 285 -26.73 0.97 7.08
C LEU A 285 -27.56 1.04 5.80
N TRP A 286 -27.09 0.45 4.70
CA TRP A 286 -27.85 0.40 3.45
C TRP A 286 -29.11 -0.45 3.59
N SER A 287 -29.05 -1.59 4.28
CA SER A 287 -30.25 -2.38 4.58
C SER A 287 -31.29 -1.57 5.35
N LEU A 288 -30.85 -0.83 6.37
CA LEU A 288 -31.74 0.03 7.15
C LEU A 288 -32.32 1.18 6.31
N LEU A 289 -31.51 1.81 5.46
CA LEU A 289 -31.97 2.89 4.57
C LEU A 289 -32.98 2.38 3.53
N ILE A 290 -32.80 1.16 3.01
CA ILE A 290 -33.78 0.52 2.12
C ILE A 290 -35.08 0.28 2.88
N ALA A 291 -35.04 -0.31 4.08
CA ALA A 291 -36.26 -0.50 4.87
C ALA A 291 -36.96 0.83 5.21
N LEU A 292 -36.19 1.86 5.56
CA LEU A 292 -36.75 3.20 5.79
C LEU A 292 -37.38 3.82 4.53
N SER A 293 -36.80 3.58 3.34
CA SER A 293 -37.37 4.12 2.11
C SER A 293 -38.68 3.41 1.72
N PHE A 294 -38.76 2.09 1.89
CA PHE A 294 -40.01 1.34 1.69
C PHE A 294 -41.06 1.69 2.74
N SER A 295 -40.66 1.94 3.99
CA SER A 295 -41.56 2.46 5.02
C SER A 295 -42.27 3.75 4.58
N LEU A 296 -41.56 4.67 3.91
CA LEU A 296 -42.17 5.90 3.39
C LEU A 296 -43.11 5.63 2.21
N LEU A 297 -42.80 4.63 1.38
CA LEU A 297 -43.66 4.22 0.26
C LEU A 297 -44.94 3.52 0.74
N TYR A 298 -44.92 2.87 1.90
CA TYR A 298 -46.08 2.19 2.48
C TYR A 298 -47.00 3.08 3.29
N MET A 299 -46.59 4.33 3.54
CA MET A 299 -47.48 5.30 4.15
C MET A 299 -48.60 5.68 3.17
N PRO A 300 -49.80 6.00 3.68
CA PRO A 300 -50.86 6.53 2.85
C PRO A 300 -50.36 7.76 2.09
N GLY A 301 -50.78 7.85 0.82
CA GLY A 301 -50.41 8.97 -0.05
C GLY A 301 -50.74 10.31 0.62
N PRO A 302 -49.89 11.33 0.47
CA PRO A 302 -50.12 12.58 1.16
C PRO A 302 -51.38 13.27 0.64
N SER A 303 -52.09 13.97 1.51
CA SER A 303 -53.40 14.56 1.23
C SER A 303 -53.42 15.61 0.11
N TRP A 304 -52.25 16.11 -0.31
CA TRP A 304 -52.10 17.07 -1.41
C TRP A 304 -52.06 16.42 -2.80
N LEU A 305 -52.02 15.09 -2.90
CA LEU A 305 -52.02 14.39 -4.19
C LEU A 305 -53.40 14.45 -4.86
N PRO A 306 -53.52 14.63 -6.19
CA PRO A 306 -54.80 14.54 -6.90
C PRO A 306 -55.46 13.16 -6.76
N GLU A 307 -56.80 13.10 -6.67
CA GLU A 307 -57.57 11.85 -6.47
C GLU A 307 -57.23 10.74 -7.47
N GLY A 308 -56.98 11.08 -8.74
CA GLY A 308 -56.59 10.12 -9.78
C GLY A 308 -55.23 9.45 -9.55
N LEU A 309 -54.33 10.11 -8.80
CA LEU A 309 -53.03 9.55 -8.41
C LEU A 309 -53.10 8.86 -7.04
N GLN A 310 -54.01 9.26 -6.14
CA GLN A 310 -54.22 8.61 -4.85
C GLN A 310 -54.64 7.14 -4.99
N GLY A 311 -55.49 6.82 -5.98
CA GLY A 311 -55.89 5.44 -6.27
C GLY A 311 -54.77 4.55 -6.83
N ALA A 312 -53.70 5.16 -7.36
CA ALA A 312 -52.53 4.44 -7.86
C ALA A 312 -51.45 4.21 -6.78
N MET A 313 -51.49 4.98 -5.68
CA MET A 313 -50.59 4.81 -4.54
C MET A 313 -50.84 3.46 -3.85
N PRO A 314 -49.80 2.83 -3.28
CA PRO A 314 -49.96 1.55 -2.61
C PRO A 314 -50.82 1.69 -1.35
N GLN A 315 -51.79 0.80 -1.18
CA GLN A 315 -52.72 0.79 -0.07
C GLN A 315 -52.55 -0.48 0.76
N PHE A 316 -52.52 -0.28 2.08
CA PHE A 316 -52.33 -1.34 3.06
C PHE A 316 -53.25 -1.09 4.25
N HIS A 317 -53.78 -2.16 4.81
CA HIS A 317 -54.48 -2.16 6.09
C HIS A 317 -53.95 -3.26 7.01
N GLN A 318 -54.17 -3.06 8.30
CA GLN A 318 -53.83 -4.03 9.33
C GLN A 318 -55.04 -4.93 9.62
N VAL A 319 -54.82 -6.24 9.69
CA VAL A 319 -55.87 -7.25 9.88
C VAL A 319 -55.93 -7.75 11.33
N THR A 320 -54.87 -7.55 12.11
CA THR A 320 -54.75 -8.05 13.49
C THR A 320 -54.22 -6.98 14.45
N GLY A 321 -54.69 -6.94 15.70
CA GLY A 321 -54.22 -6.02 16.74
C GLY A 321 -55.08 -4.76 16.93
N GLU A 322 -54.50 -3.69 17.50
CA GLU A 322 -55.19 -2.41 17.70
C GLU A 322 -55.19 -1.57 16.42
N ASN A 323 -56.38 -1.09 16.03
CA ASN A 323 -56.68 -0.34 14.79
C ASN A 323 -56.75 -1.22 13.53
N VAL A 324 -57.62 -2.23 13.57
CA VAL A 324 -57.98 -3.06 12.40
C VAL A 324 -58.65 -2.19 11.34
N ASP A 325 -58.32 -2.41 10.07
CA ASP A 325 -58.81 -1.68 8.90
C ASP A 325 -58.39 -0.20 8.81
N GLU A 326 -57.50 0.27 9.70
CA GLU A 326 -56.93 1.61 9.63
C GLU A 326 -55.67 1.67 8.74
N PRO A 327 -55.41 2.82 8.08
CA PRO A 327 -54.20 3.02 7.30
C PRO A 327 -52.95 2.99 8.18
N LEU A 328 -51.84 2.53 7.61
CA LEU A 328 -50.58 2.40 8.35
C LEU A 328 -50.01 3.76 8.78
N THR A 329 -49.65 3.86 10.06
CA THR A 329 -48.78 4.93 10.56
C THR A 329 -47.33 4.66 10.19
N PHE A 330 -46.46 5.68 10.25
CA PHE A 330 -45.03 5.53 9.93
C PHE A 330 -44.37 4.33 10.63
N TRP A 331 -44.61 4.14 11.93
CA TRP A 331 -43.99 3.04 12.68
C TRP A 331 -44.53 1.67 12.28
N LYS A 332 -45.82 1.57 11.93
CA LYS A 332 -46.42 0.33 11.41
C LYS A 332 -45.90 0.02 10.00
N SER A 333 -45.76 1.03 9.14
CA SER A 333 -45.12 0.91 7.83
C SER A 333 -43.65 0.48 7.93
N PHE A 334 -42.91 1.01 8.90
CA PHE A 334 -41.51 0.66 9.12
C PHE A 334 -41.37 -0.77 9.62
N TYR A 335 -42.18 -1.17 10.60
CA TYR A 335 -42.24 -2.55 11.06
C TYR A 335 -42.60 -3.51 9.91
N PHE A 336 -43.63 -3.19 9.11
CA PHE A 336 -44.03 -4.01 7.97
C PHE A 336 -42.92 -4.14 6.92
N SER A 337 -42.20 -3.04 6.64
CA SER A 337 -41.03 -3.05 5.77
C SER A 337 -39.92 -3.95 6.30
N ILE A 338 -39.57 -3.88 7.60
CA ILE A 338 -38.57 -4.77 8.20
C ILE A 338 -38.99 -6.24 8.07
N VAL A 339 -40.25 -6.57 8.38
CA VAL A 339 -40.77 -7.94 8.31
C VAL A 339 -40.76 -8.48 6.87
N THR A 340 -41.09 -7.63 5.90
CA THR A 340 -41.08 -7.98 4.47
C THR A 340 -39.66 -8.11 3.93
N PHE A 341 -38.79 -7.14 4.22
CA PHE A 341 -37.38 -7.12 3.84
C PHE A 341 -36.57 -8.29 4.40
N THR A 342 -36.90 -8.73 5.62
CA THR A 342 -36.30 -9.93 6.25
C THR A 342 -37.02 -11.23 5.88
N THR A 343 -38.07 -11.14 5.06
CA THR A 343 -38.89 -12.28 4.63
C THR A 343 -39.51 -13.07 5.78
N LEU A 344 -39.77 -12.42 6.93
CA LEU A 344 -40.37 -13.06 8.10
C LEU A 344 -41.88 -13.30 7.91
N GLY A 345 -42.59 -12.31 7.37
CA GLY A 345 -43.98 -12.42 6.95
C GLY A 345 -44.98 -12.86 8.03
N PHE A 346 -45.21 -12.03 9.06
CA PHE A 346 -46.16 -12.34 10.14
C PHE A 346 -47.64 -12.37 9.71
N GLY A 347 -47.98 -11.77 8.57
CA GLY A 347 -49.34 -11.81 8.00
C GLY A 347 -50.34 -10.87 8.69
N ASP A 348 -49.86 -9.87 9.42
CA ASP A 348 -50.64 -8.86 10.13
C ASP A 348 -51.06 -7.67 9.26
N VAL A 349 -50.36 -7.43 8.15
CA VAL A 349 -50.63 -6.37 7.18
C VAL A 349 -50.81 -6.96 5.78
N VAL A 350 -51.80 -6.48 5.04
CA VAL A 350 -52.16 -6.99 3.70
C VAL A 350 -52.11 -5.87 2.65
N ALA A 351 -51.68 -6.23 1.44
CA ALA A 351 -51.63 -5.35 0.28
C ALA A 351 -52.94 -5.38 -0.51
N ASP A 352 -53.68 -4.26 -0.49
CA ASP A 352 -55.03 -4.17 -1.03
C ASP A 352 -55.07 -4.07 -2.55
N ASN A 353 -54.15 -3.29 -3.11
CA ASN A 353 -54.13 -2.97 -4.53
C ASN A 353 -52.88 -3.52 -5.24
N THR A 354 -52.92 -3.47 -6.57
CA THR A 354 -51.83 -4.00 -7.43
C THR A 354 -50.51 -3.28 -7.16
N SER A 355 -50.51 -1.96 -6.93
CA SER A 355 -49.28 -1.21 -6.64
C SER A 355 -48.64 -1.64 -5.33
N ALA A 356 -49.42 -1.83 -4.25
CA ALA A 356 -48.92 -2.37 -2.99
C ALA A 356 -48.25 -3.74 -3.16
N ARG A 357 -48.86 -4.64 -3.92
CA ARG A 357 -48.30 -5.97 -4.21
C ARG A 357 -46.99 -5.89 -5.00
N ILE A 358 -46.88 -4.95 -5.94
CA ILE A 358 -45.64 -4.72 -6.70
C ILE A 358 -44.53 -4.26 -5.76
N PHE A 359 -44.78 -3.26 -4.90
CA PHE A 359 -43.74 -2.75 -3.98
C PHE A 359 -43.31 -3.79 -2.94
N VAL A 360 -44.23 -4.58 -2.39
CA VAL A 360 -43.89 -5.70 -1.49
C VAL A 360 -43.01 -6.72 -2.20
N THR A 361 -43.36 -7.07 -3.45
CA THR A 361 -42.55 -8.02 -4.26
C THR A 361 -41.15 -7.47 -4.50
N LEU A 362 -41.02 -6.18 -4.83
CA LEU A 362 -39.72 -5.53 -5.01
C LEU A 362 -38.89 -5.52 -3.72
N GLU A 363 -39.52 -5.23 -2.58
CA GLU A 363 -38.82 -5.23 -1.29
C GLU A 363 -38.27 -6.61 -0.94
N VAL A 364 -39.04 -7.68 -1.16
CA VAL A 364 -38.59 -9.07 -0.94
C VAL A 364 -37.37 -9.40 -1.82
N ILE A 365 -37.36 -8.97 -3.09
CA ILE A 365 -36.21 -9.16 -3.98
C ILE A 365 -34.96 -8.46 -3.43
N PHE A 366 -35.10 -7.20 -2.98
CA PHE A 366 -34.00 -6.48 -2.33
C PHE A 366 -33.55 -7.16 -1.04
N GLY A 367 -34.48 -7.65 -0.23
CA GLY A 367 -34.22 -8.40 1.00
C GLY A 367 -33.31 -9.60 0.76
N TYR A 368 -33.62 -10.44 -0.25
CA TYR A 368 -32.79 -11.58 -0.60
C TYR A 368 -31.40 -11.20 -1.10
N VAL A 369 -31.28 -10.15 -1.92
CA VAL A 369 -29.97 -9.63 -2.37
C VAL A 369 -29.13 -9.16 -1.18
N MET A 370 -29.75 -8.44 -0.26
CA MET A 370 -29.09 -7.92 0.93
C MET A 370 -28.70 -9.04 1.90
N LEU A 371 -29.53 -10.07 2.06
CA LEU A 371 -29.20 -11.26 2.84
C LEU A 371 -28.03 -12.04 2.23
N GLY A 372 -28.03 -12.27 0.92
CA GLY A 372 -26.93 -12.96 0.23
C GLY A 372 -25.60 -12.22 0.37
N GLY A 373 -25.61 -10.89 0.24
CA GLY A 373 -24.42 -10.09 0.48
C GLY A 373 -23.97 -10.10 1.95
N LEU A 374 -24.91 -10.09 2.91
CA LEU A 374 -24.59 -10.18 4.34
C LEU A 374 -23.85 -11.49 4.66
N ILE A 375 -24.36 -12.61 4.14
CA ILE A 375 -23.74 -13.94 4.32
C ILE A 375 -22.33 -13.95 3.71
N SER A 376 -22.17 -13.41 2.50
CA SER A 376 -20.87 -13.32 1.82
C SER A 376 -19.85 -12.49 2.61
N ILE A 377 -20.23 -11.30 3.09
CA ILE A 377 -19.36 -10.43 3.90
C ILE A 377 -19.02 -11.10 5.23
N PHE A 378 -20.01 -11.73 5.88
CA PHE A 378 -19.82 -12.41 7.16
C PHE A 378 -18.86 -13.61 7.03
N ALA A 379 -19.04 -14.44 6.00
CA ALA A 379 -18.15 -15.56 5.68
C ALA A 379 -16.71 -15.07 5.43
N ASN A 380 -16.54 -13.99 4.66
CA ASN A 380 -15.23 -13.39 4.43
C ASN A 380 -14.56 -12.88 5.70
N LYS A 381 -15.33 -12.31 6.63
CA LYS A 381 -14.82 -11.76 7.89
C LYS A 381 -14.45 -12.84 8.91
N LEU A 382 -15.16 -13.97 8.92
CA LEU A 382 -14.79 -15.13 9.73
C LEU A 382 -13.50 -15.77 9.20
N ALA A 383 -13.41 -15.96 7.89
CA ALA A 383 -12.24 -16.54 7.24
C ALA A 383 -10.99 -15.65 7.26
N SER A 384 -11.10 -14.38 7.65
CA SER A 384 -9.96 -13.45 7.78
C SER A 384 -9.52 -13.24 9.24
N ARG A 385 -10.21 -13.82 10.22
CA ARG A 385 -9.86 -13.78 11.64
C ARG A 385 -9.30 -15.10 12.20
N SER A 386 -9.34 -16.16 11.41
CA SER A 386 -8.61 -17.42 11.60
C SER A 386 -7.33 -17.39 10.77
#